data_AF-A0A139DMJ0-F1
#
_entry.id   AF-A0A139DMJ0-F1
#
_cell.length_a   1.000
_cell.length_b   1.000
_cell.length_c   1.000
_cell.angle_alpha   90.00
_cell.angle_beta   90.00
_cell.angle_gamma   90.00
#
_symmetry.space_group_name_H-M   'P 1'
#
loop_
_entity.id
_entity.type
_entity.pdbx_description
1 polymer ?
#
loop_
_entity_poly.entity_id
_entity_poly.type
_entity_poly.pdbx_seq_one_letter_code
_entity_poly.pdbx_strand_id
1 'polypeptide(L)'
;MITKLYKVSNFVRFGEHMARTVKAETYSISQVKDAIKDTGALIEAARKERGWSQSDLGDRLGGVDRRQISAMENGNPSVDFGLVVSALWLLNVPILANLAYPDKSASVTRNYNLMKQSVAGRLQSLKAKEKTDRVSSRGSKGSPNPVVRKRGGLNNDF
;
A
#
# COMPACT_ATOMS: atom_id res chain seq x y z
N MET A 1 28.88 49.35 -27.17
CA MET A 1 28.57 49.63 -25.75
C MET A 1 27.11 50.08 -25.67
N ILE A 2 26.16 49.16 -25.44
CA ILE A 2 24.74 49.48 -25.18
C ILE A 2 24.28 48.51 -24.08
N THR A 3 24.25 49.00 -22.86
CA THR A 3 23.87 48.24 -21.67
C THR A 3 22.35 48.33 -21.50
N LYS A 4 21.61 47.29 -21.87
CA LYS A 4 20.18 47.17 -21.51
C LYS A 4 20.04 46.68 -20.08
N LEU A 5 19.87 47.63 -19.15
CA LEU A 5 19.41 47.40 -17.78
C LEU A 5 17.89 47.15 -17.82
N TYR A 6 17.45 45.91 -17.64
CA TYR A 6 16.06 45.61 -17.32
C TYR A 6 15.86 45.82 -15.82
N LYS A 7 15.17 46.91 -15.48
CA LYS A 7 14.66 47.18 -14.13
C LYS A 7 13.41 46.32 -13.93
N VAL A 8 13.53 45.20 -13.20
CA VAL A 8 12.37 44.44 -12.71
C VAL A 8 12.25 44.69 -11.22
N SER A 9 11.29 45.54 -10.87
CA SER A 9 10.85 45.74 -9.49
C SER A 9 10.22 44.46 -8.96
N ASN A 10 10.91 43.75 -8.08
CA ASN A 10 10.29 42.77 -7.20
C ASN A 10 10.46 43.25 -5.75
N PHE A 11 9.45 44.00 -5.31
CA PHE A 11 9.21 44.33 -3.92
C PHE A 11 8.73 43.05 -3.22
N VAL A 12 9.65 42.32 -2.59
CA VAL A 12 9.32 41.12 -1.80
C VAL A 12 8.82 41.59 -0.44
N ARG A 13 7.51 41.47 -0.23
CA ARG A 13 6.89 41.45 1.10
C ARG A 13 7.47 40.27 1.88
N PHE A 14 8.22 40.55 2.94
CA PHE A 14 8.56 39.56 3.97
C PHE A 14 7.31 39.29 4.81
N GLY A 15 6.69 38.13 4.61
CA GLY A 15 5.58 37.63 5.43
C GLY A 15 4.95 36.39 4.79
N GLU A 16 4.83 35.31 5.57
CA GLU A 16 4.26 33.98 5.21
C GLU A 16 5.15 32.99 4.44
N HIS A 17 6.22 32.52 5.08
CA HIS A 17 6.70 31.15 4.85
C HIS A 17 5.97 30.19 5.80
N MET A 18 4.71 29.86 5.48
CA MET A 18 4.09 28.65 6.03
C MET A 18 4.62 27.45 5.26
N ALA A 19 5.17 26.49 6.01
CA ALA A 19 5.76 25.26 5.52
C ALA A 19 4.91 24.68 4.38
N ARG A 20 5.52 24.51 3.19
CA ARG A 20 4.97 23.57 2.21
C ARG A 20 5.08 22.19 2.84
N THR A 21 4.06 21.80 3.59
CA THR A 21 3.83 20.41 3.95
C THR A 21 3.48 19.72 2.64
N VAL A 22 4.51 19.36 1.88
CA VAL A 22 4.39 18.24 0.95
C VAL A 22 3.78 17.15 1.80
N LYS A 23 2.57 16.68 1.46
CA LYS A 23 2.06 15.43 2.00
C LYS A 23 3.03 14.36 1.51
N ALA A 24 4.17 14.24 2.19
CA ALA A 24 5.08 13.14 1.99
C ALA A 24 4.18 11.92 2.14
N GLU A 25 4.10 11.10 1.10
CA GLU A 25 3.62 9.74 1.26
C GLU A 25 4.55 9.14 2.31
N THR A 26 4.17 9.24 3.59
CA THR A 26 5.05 9.00 4.71
C THR A 26 5.51 7.56 4.58
N TYR A 27 6.79 7.36 4.26
CA TYR A 27 7.40 6.04 4.24
C TYR A 27 7.06 5.36 5.57
N SER A 28 6.67 4.08 5.54
CA SER A 28 6.47 3.36 6.79
C SER A 28 7.82 3.31 7.49
N ILE A 29 7.89 3.75 8.76
CA ILE A 29 9.10 3.67 9.59
C ILE A 29 9.65 2.23 9.60
N SER A 30 8.78 1.21 9.49
CA SER A 30 9.20 -0.19 9.35
C SER A 30 9.95 -0.45 8.05
N GLN A 31 9.44 0.02 6.91
CA GLN A 31 10.07 -0.18 5.60
C GLN A 31 11.46 0.43 5.53
N VAL A 32 11.64 1.61 6.14
CA VAL A 32 12.96 2.26 6.21
C VAL A 32 13.91 1.44 7.07
N LYS A 33 13.46 0.93 8.23
CA LYS A 33 14.28 0.07 9.09
C LYS A 33 14.68 -1.22 8.38
N ASP A 34 13.76 -1.84 7.67
CA ASP A 34 14.01 -3.06 6.91
C ASP A 34 15.05 -2.80 5.81
N ALA A 35 14.89 -1.71 5.04
CA ALA A 35 15.85 -1.33 4.00
C ALA A 35 17.26 -1.05 4.56
N ILE A 36 17.37 -0.41 5.73
CA ILE A 36 18.67 -0.18 6.40
C ILE A 36 19.30 -1.52 6.80
N LYS A 37 18.51 -2.44 7.35
CA LYS A 37 18.98 -3.77 7.74
C LYS A 37 19.46 -4.58 6.55
N ASP A 38 18.69 -4.58 5.47
CA ASP A 38 19.05 -5.28 4.23
C ASP A 38 20.32 -4.68 3.63
N THR A 39 20.49 -3.37 3.69
CA THR A 39 21.71 -2.67 3.26
C THR A 39 22.93 -3.13 4.07
N GLY A 40 22.80 -3.23 5.39
CA GLY A 40 23.87 -3.76 6.25
C GLY A 40 24.25 -5.20 5.90
N ALA A 41 23.26 -6.06 5.67
CA ALA A 41 23.48 -7.45 5.27
C ALA A 41 24.17 -7.57 3.90
N LEU A 42 23.84 -6.67 2.97
CA LEU A 42 24.47 -6.61 1.64
C LEU A 42 25.95 -6.22 1.73
N ILE A 43 26.28 -5.25 2.60
CA ILE A 43 27.67 -4.87 2.91
C ILE A 43 28.42 -6.07 3.51
N GLU A 44 27.80 -6.77 4.47
CA GLU A 44 28.41 -7.96 5.09
C GLU A 44 28.70 -9.05 4.05
N ALA A 45 27.74 -9.34 3.17
CA ALA A 45 27.90 -10.34 2.11
C ALA A 45 29.04 -9.95 1.15
N ALA A 46 29.02 -8.73 0.63
CA ALA A 46 30.03 -8.24 -0.31
C ALA A 46 31.44 -8.15 0.32
N ARG A 47 31.53 -7.92 1.64
CA ARG A 47 32.79 -8.02 2.39
C ARG A 47 33.27 -9.47 2.47
N LYS A 48 32.40 -10.40 2.84
CA LYS A 48 32.72 -11.83 2.98
C LYS A 48 33.12 -12.46 1.64
N GLU A 49 32.49 -12.07 0.54
CA GLU A 49 32.87 -12.51 -0.82
C GLU A 49 34.31 -12.15 -1.18
N ARG A 50 34.85 -11.07 -0.60
CA ARG A 50 36.25 -10.65 -0.75
C ARG A 50 37.20 -11.30 0.26
N GLY A 51 36.70 -12.14 1.17
CA GLY A 51 37.47 -12.74 2.25
C GLY A 51 37.93 -11.75 3.31
N TRP A 52 37.34 -10.56 3.39
CA TRP A 52 37.73 -9.52 4.35
C TRP A 52 37.05 -9.73 5.69
N SER A 53 37.78 -9.51 6.79
CA SER A 53 37.19 -9.34 8.13
C SER A 53 36.57 -7.95 8.28
N GLN A 54 35.77 -7.76 9.34
CA GLN A 54 35.22 -6.43 9.66
C GLN A 54 36.33 -5.40 9.93
N SER A 55 37.45 -5.82 10.53
CA SER A 55 38.60 -4.94 10.74
C SER A 55 39.25 -4.54 9.42
N ASP A 56 39.40 -5.48 8.47
CA ASP A 56 39.96 -5.17 7.14
C ASP A 56 39.11 -4.13 6.39
N LEU A 57 37.78 -4.23 6.50
CA LEU A 57 36.89 -3.22 5.94
C LEU A 57 37.06 -1.87 6.65
N GLY A 58 37.16 -1.88 7.98
CA GLY A 58 37.40 -0.67 8.77
C GLY A 58 38.69 0.05 8.40
N ASP A 59 39.78 -0.70 8.25
CA ASP A 59 41.09 -0.17 7.84
C ASP A 59 41.02 0.46 6.45
N ARG A 60 40.36 -0.20 5.49
CA ARG A 60 40.17 0.31 4.13
C ARG A 60 39.26 1.54 4.04
N LEU A 61 38.38 1.72 5.03
CA LEU A 61 37.53 2.90 5.16
C LEU A 61 38.23 4.06 5.90
N GLY A 62 39.54 3.95 6.17
CA GLY A 62 40.33 4.99 6.82
C GLY A 62 40.48 4.83 8.33
N GLY A 63 40.45 3.59 8.84
CA GLY A 63 40.66 3.29 10.26
C GLY A 63 39.39 3.33 11.10
N VAL A 64 38.26 2.88 10.54
CA VAL A 64 36.98 2.79 11.23
C VAL A 64 36.99 1.59 12.19
N ASP A 65 36.52 1.79 13.42
CA ASP A 65 36.51 0.74 14.44
C ASP A 65 35.62 -0.45 14.03
N ARG A 66 36.09 -1.67 14.32
CA ARG A 66 35.37 -2.93 14.00
C ARG A 66 33.94 -2.94 14.55
N ARG A 67 33.67 -2.33 15.70
CA ARG A 67 32.32 -2.25 16.28
C ARG A 67 31.41 -1.34 15.47
N GLN A 68 31.93 -0.26 14.89
CA GLN A 68 31.16 0.59 13.98
C GLN A 68 30.83 -0.16 12.68
N ILE A 69 31.78 -0.94 12.14
CA ILE A 69 31.52 -1.83 11.00
C ILE A 69 30.44 -2.86 11.36
N SER A 70 30.53 -3.48 12.53
CA SER A 70 29.52 -4.43 12.98
C SER A 70 28.15 -3.77 13.18
N ALA A 71 28.08 -2.55 13.70
CA ALA A 71 26.82 -1.81 13.84
C ALA A 71 26.20 -1.49 12.46
N MET A 72 27.03 -1.12 11.49
CA MET A 72 26.63 -0.88 10.11
C MET A 72 26.07 -2.15 9.45
N GLU A 73 26.78 -3.27 9.57
CA GLU A 73 26.34 -4.56 9.00
C GLU A 73 25.04 -5.06 9.64
N ASN A 74 24.80 -4.75 10.91
CA ASN A 74 23.54 -5.06 11.59
C ASN A 74 22.40 -4.07 11.29
N GLY A 75 22.65 -3.05 10.45
CA GLY A 75 21.64 -2.05 10.07
C GLY A 75 21.27 -1.08 11.18
N ASN A 76 22.23 -0.69 12.03
CA ASN A 76 21.98 0.34 13.04
C ASN A 76 21.72 1.71 12.37
N PRO A 77 20.55 2.32 12.57
CA PRO A 77 20.19 3.58 11.91
C PRO A 77 20.99 4.79 12.40
N SER A 78 21.72 4.67 13.51
CA SER A 78 22.58 5.73 14.05
C SER A 78 23.98 5.75 13.44
N VAL A 79 24.30 4.80 12.55
CA VAL A 79 25.57 4.81 11.82
C VAL A 79 25.56 5.97 10.83
N ASP A 80 26.70 6.66 10.72
CA ASP A 80 26.85 7.78 9.81
C ASP A 80 26.52 7.37 8.36
N PHE A 81 25.67 8.16 7.70
CA PHE A 81 25.24 7.86 6.33
C PHE A 81 26.42 7.92 5.34
N GLY A 82 27.37 8.83 5.54
CA GLY A 82 28.58 8.93 4.73
C GLY A 82 29.44 7.67 4.83
N LEU A 83 29.54 7.07 6.02
CA LEU A 83 30.21 5.78 6.21
C LEU A 83 29.53 4.65 5.43
N VAL A 84 28.19 4.57 5.47
CA VAL A 84 27.43 3.57 4.71
C VAL A 84 27.67 3.71 3.21
N VAL A 85 27.57 4.93 2.67
CA VAL A 85 27.84 5.22 1.26
C VAL A 85 29.27 4.87 0.88
N SER A 86 30.24 5.18 1.74
CA SER A 86 31.66 4.85 1.51
C SER A 86 31.90 3.34 1.44
N ALA A 87 31.26 2.57 2.32
CA ALA A 87 31.32 1.11 2.29
C ALA A 87 30.71 0.53 1.01
N LEU A 88 29.52 1.02 0.62
CA LEU A 88 28.86 0.59 -0.62
C LEU A 88 29.71 0.91 -1.85
N TRP A 89 30.29 2.11 -1.91
CA TRP A 89 31.20 2.51 -2.97
C TRP A 89 32.43 1.61 -3.05
N LEU A 90 33.13 1.42 -1.92
CA LEU A 90 34.33 0.59 -1.84
C LEU A 90 34.05 -0.88 -2.22
N LEU A 91 32.88 -1.39 -1.83
CA LEU A 91 32.47 -2.77 -2.12
C LEU A 91 31.79 -2.91 -3.49
N ASN A 92 31.75 -1.84 -4.30
CA ASN A 92 31.09 -1.82 -5.61
C ASN A 92 29.64 -2.32 -5.56
N VAL A 93 28.91 -1.91 -4.51
CA VAL A 93 27.51 -2.24 -4.27
C VAL A 93 26.65 -1.03 -4.63
N PRO A 94 25.56 -1.19 -5.43
CA PRO A 94 24.68 -0.08 -5.76
C PRO A 94 23.99 0.51 -4.51
N ILE A 95 24.04 1.84 -4.37
CA ILE A 95 23.54 2.58 -3.19
C ILE A 95 22.05 2.38 -2.91
N LEU A 96 21.24 2.09 -3.94
CA LEU A 96 19.79 1.98 -3.84
C LEU A 96 19.28 0.54 -4.07
N ALA A 97 20.14 -0.48 -3.92
CA ALA A 97 19.77 -1.86 -4.21
C ALA A 97 18.55 -2.36 -3.41
N ASN A 98 18.37 -1.88 -2.17
CA ASN A 98 17.39 -2.41 -1.22
C ASN A 98 16.23 -1.46 -0.90
N LEU A 99 16.12 -0.34 -1.63
CA LEU A 99 14.92 0.49 -1.54
C LEU A 99 13.82 -0.19 -2.35
N ALA A 100 13.05 -1.04 -1.67
CA ALA A 100 11.79 -1.51 -2.20
C ALA A 100 10.92 -0.29 -2.51
N TYR A 101 10.66 -0.04 -3.79
CA TYR A 101 9.64 0.94 -4.18
C TYR A 101 8.33 0.48 -3.53
N PRO A 102 7.64 1.35 -2.76
CA PRO A 102 6.35 0.99 -2.21
C PRO A 102 5.47 0.59 -3.38
N ASP A 103 5.10 -0.69 -3.44
CA ASP A 103 4.33 -1.23 -4.54
C ASP A 103 2.92 -0.64 -4.47
N LYS A 104 2.71 0.46 -5.20
CA LYS A 104 1.38 1.06 -5.37
C LYS A 104 0.43 0.09 -6.07
N SER A 105 0.91 -0.98 -6.71
CA SER A 105 0.06 -1.99 -7.36
C SER A 105 -0.56 -2.98 -6.37
N ALA A 106 0.07 -3.25 -5.22
CA ALA A 106 -0.49 -4.13 -4.20
C ALA A 106 -1.79 -3.58 -3.59
N SER A 107 -1.86 -2.26 -3.35
CA SER A 107 -3.08 -1.60 -2.85
C SER A 107 -4.19 -1.57 -3.91
N VAL A 108 -3.84 -1.34 -5.17
CA VAL A 108 -4.77 -1.40 -6.31
C VAL A 108 -5.34 -2.81 -6.49
N THR A 109 -4.49 -3.84 -6.41
CA THR A 109 -4.90 -5.25 -6.54
C THR A 109 -5.83 -5.68 -5.42
N ARG A 110 -5.54 -5.27 -4.16
CA ARG A 110 -6.41 -5.53 -3.01
C ARG A 110 -7.78 -4.89 -3.18
N ASN A 111 -7.81 -3.62 -3.59
CA ASN A 111 -9.05 -2.88 -3.83
C ASN A 111 -9.87 -3.48 -4.98
N TYR A 112 -9.22 -3.89 -6.06
CA TYR A 112 -9.86 -4.56 -7.19
C TYR A 112 -10.49 -5.90 -6.80
N ASN A 113 -9.80 -6.70 -5.98
CA ASN A 113 -10.32 -7.98 -5.50
C ASN A 113 -11.52 -7.81 -4.56
N LEU A 114 -11.49 -6.82 -3.67
CA LEU A 114 -12.62 -6.45 -2.80
C LEU A 114 -13.83 -5.96 -3.60
N MET A 115 -13.58 -5.18 -4.66
CA MET A 115 -14.64 -4.74 -5.58
C MET A 115 -15.25 -5.93 -6.34
N LYS A 116 -14.43 -6.83 -6.88
CA LYS A 116 -14.90 -8.06 -7.55
C LYS A 116 -15.79 -8.92 -6.66
N GLN A 117 -15.40 -9.12 -5.40
CA GLN A 117 -16.16 -9.89 -4.43
C GLN A 117 -17.50 -9.23 -4.11
N SER A 118 -17.50 -7.90 -3.96
CA SER A 118 -18.72 -7.11 -3.69
C SER A 118 -19.70 -7.13 -4.88
N VAL A 119 -19.20 -7.05 -6.12
CA VAL A 119 -20.02 -7.18 -7.34
C VAL A 119 -20.55 -8.60 -7.50
N ALA A 120 -19.73 -9.62 -7.24
CA ALA A 120 -20.15 -11.02 -7.28
C ALA A 120 -21.27 -11.32 -6.27
N GLY A 121 -21.16 -10.82 -5.04
CA GLY A 121 -22.21 -10.94 -4.02
C GLY A 121 -23.51 -10.25 -4.42
N ARG A 122 -23.44 -9.06 -5.04
CA ARG A 122 -24.60 -8.34 -5.57
C ARG A 122 -25.28 -9.09 -6.72
N LEU A 123 -24.53 -9.72 -7.61
CA LEU A 123 -25.09 -10.53 -8.69
C LEU A 123 -25.78 -11.79 -8.17
N GLN A 124 -25.25 -12.41 -7.11
CA GLN A 124 -25.87 -13.57 -6.49
C GLN A 124 -27.19 -13.20 -5.81
N SER A 125 -27.25 -12.07 -5.11
CA SER A 125 -28.50 -11.60 -4.48
C SER A 125 -29.57 -11.19 -5.51
N LEU A 126 -29.17 -10.60 -6.64
CA LEU A 126 -30.09 -10.30 -7.75
C LEU A 126 -30.63 -11.57 -8.42
N LYS A 127 -29.78 -12.57 -8.68
CA LYS A 127 -30.21 -13.87 -9.22
C LYS A 127 -31.11 -14.64 -8.25
N ALA A 128 -30.82 -14.55 -6.95
CA ALA A 128 -31.66 -15.15 -5.92
C ALA A 128 -33.04 -14.50 -5.90
N LYS A 129 -33.11 -13.16 -5.93
CA LYS A 129 -34.36 -12.39 -5.99
C LYS A 129 -35.19 -12.72 -7.24
N GLU A 130 -34.56 -12.79 -8.41
CA GLU A 130 -35.22 -13.17 -9.66
C GLU A 130 -35.82 -14.60 -9.59
N LYS A 131 -35.12 -15.53 -8.94
CA LYS A 131 -35.63 -16.90 -8.75
C LYS A 131 -36.82 -16.92 -7.80
N THR A 132 -36.82 -16.13 -6.73
CA THR A 132 -37.93 -16.03 -5.78
C THR A 132 -39.17 -15.41 -6.44
N ASP A 133 -38.98 -14.38 -7.28
CA ASP A 133 -40.05 -13.69 -7.99
C ASP A 133 -40.70 -14.59 -9.08
N ARG A 134 -39.93 -15.47 -9.75
CA ARG A 134 -40.49 -16.46 -10.69
C ARG A 134 -41.26 -17.60 -10.02
N VAL A 135 -40.97 -17.90 -8.75
CA VAL A 135 -41.68 -18.96 -8.00
C VAL A 135 -43.05 -18.46 -7.52
N SER A 136 -43.17 -17.18 -7.13
CA SER A 136 -44.46 -16.59 -6.74
C SER A 136 -45.42 -16.43 -7.91
N SER A 137 -44.92 -16.23 -9.13
CA SER A 137 -45.77 -16.07 -10.34
C SER A 137 -46.33 -17.38 -10.92
N ARG A 138 -45.89 -18.57 -10.46
CA ARG A 138 -46.39 -19.89 -10.92
C ARG A 138 -47.50 -20.48 -10.06
N GLY A 139 -47.84 -19.88 -8.92
CA GLY A 139 -48.84 -20.38 -7.97
C GLY A 139 -50.30 -20.02 -8.26
N SER A 140 -50.59 -19.18 -9.26
CA SER A 140 -51.97 -18.77 -9.58
C SER A 140 -52.59 -19.65 -10.67
N LYS A 141 -52.81 -20.95 -10.38
CA LYS A 141 -53.74 -21.79 -11.14
C LYS A 141 -54.91 -22.19 -10.24
N GLY A 142 -56.02 -21.48 -10.41
CA GLY A 142 -57.41 -21.91 -10.18
C GLY A 142 -57.72 -22.70 -8.91
N SER A 143 -58.12 -22.00 -7.84
CA SER A 143 -58.97 -22.62 -6.82
C SER A 143 -60.41 -22.72 -7.35
N PRO A 144 -61.06 -23.90 -7.32
CA PRO A 144 -62.46 -24.04 -7.72
C PRO A 144 -63.38 -23.35 -6.71
N ASN A 145 -64.37 -22.63 -7.23
CA ASN A 145 -65.37 -21.89 -6.48
C ASN A 145 -66.25 -22.86 -5.65
N PRO A 146 -66.42 -22.68 -4.32
CA PRO A 146 -67.17 -23.63 -3.49
C PRO A 146 -68.68 -23.53 -3.73
N VAL A 147 -69.30 -24.68 -4.03
CA VAL A 147 -70.75 -24.85 -4.21
C VAL A 147 -71.46 -24.65 -2.87
N VAL A 148 -72.20 -23.53 -2.73
CA VAL A 148 -73.05 -23.25 -1.57
C VAL A 148 -74.33 -24.09 -1.68
N ARG A 149 -74.44 -25.14 -0.86
CA ARG A 149 -75.70 -25.87 -0.63
C ARG A 149 -76.63 -25.03 0.25
N LYS A 150 -77.72 -24.49 -0.30
CA LYS A 150 -78.87 -24.04 0.50
C LYS A 150 -79.76 -25.24 0.84
N ARG A 151 -79.83 -25.61 2.12
CA ARG A 151 -80.90 -26.48 2.66
C ARG A 151 -82.15 -25.63 2.87
N GLY A 152 -83.31 -26.17 2.48
CA GLY A 152 -84.60 -25.49 2.52
C GLY A 152 -85.14 -25.25 3.92
N GLY A 153 -85.95 -24.20 4.04
CA GLY A 153 -86.93 -23.98 5.08
C GLY A 153 -88.26 -23.72 4.39
N LEU A 154 -89.20 -24.63 4.60
CA LEU A 154 -90.60 -24.58 4.21
C LEU A 154 -91.41 -23.93 5.34
N ASN A 155 -92.48 -23.25 4.93
CA ASN A 155 -93.73 -22.94 5.65
C ASN A 155 -93.81 -21.64 6.45
N ASN A 156 -94.85 -20.86 6.14
CA ASN A 156 -96.03 -20.75 6.99
C ASN A 156 -97.27 -20.48 6.11
N ASP A 157 -98.29 -21.32 6.28
CA ASP A 157 -99.62 -21.24 5.67
C ASP A 157 -100.55 -20.36 6.54
N PHE A 158 -101.36 -19.52 5.90
CA PHE A 158 -102.70 -19.08 6.32
C PHE A 158 -103.48 -18.60 5.09
#